data_AF-A0A367BBF8-F1
#
_entry.id   AF-A0A367BBF8-F1
#
_cell.length_a   1.000
_cell.length_b   1.000
_cell.length_c   1.000
_cell.angle_alpha   90.00
_cell.angle_beta   90.00
_cell.angle_gamma   90.00
#
_symmetry.space_group_name_H-M   'P 1'
#
loop_
_entity.id
_entity.type
_entity.pdbx_description
1 polymer ?
#
loop_
_entity_poly.entity_id
_entity_poly.type
_entity_poly.pdbx_seq_one_letter_code
_entity_poly.pdbx_strand_id
1 'polypeptide(L)'
;MTSDDASTLRTAADRLERLAARTTVGDWRVGGLLASRPEVVAHAPDGGTEHVAEARAATAAWITALSPAVAGPLVSWLRATADSGRPDRSALALARVLLGRLPHAPEGP
;
A
#
# COMPACT_ATOMS: atom_id res chain seq x y z
N MET A 1 25.78 4.39 -9.99
CA MET A 1 25.03 4.56 -8.74
C MET A 1 24.81 6.04 -8.57
N THR A 2 23.59 6.52 -8.78
CA THR A 2 23.27 7.93 -8.53
C THR A 2 22.62 8.01 -7.16
N SER A 3 22.93 9.07 -6.41
CA SER A 3 22.22 9.41 -5.16
C SER A 3 20.68 9.44 -5.36
N ASP A 4 20.26 9.69 -6.60
CA ASP A 4 18.88 9.73 -7.07
C ASP A 4 18.12 8.40 -6.96
N ASP A 5 18.77 7.26 -7.21
CA ASP A 5 18.11 5.94 -7.12
C ASP A 5 17.72 5.60 -5.67
N ALA A 6 18.61 5.84 -4.71
CA ALA A 6 18.33 5.63 -3.29
C ALA A 6 17.26 6.62 -2.77
N SER A 7 17.31 7.87 -3.23
CA SER A 7 16.31 8.89 -2.92
C SER A 7 14.91 8.49 -3.43
N THR A 8 14.84 7.93 -4.65
CA THR A 8 13.59 7.42 -5.24
C THR A 8 12.95 6.35 -4.36
N LEU A 9 13.73 5.38 -3.89
CA LEU A 9 13.25 4.29 -3.03
C LEU A 9 12.75 4.80 -1.68
N ARG A 10 13.51 5.68 -1.02
CA ARG A 10 13.11 6.28 0.27
C ARG A 10 11.84 7.12 0.12
N THR A 11 11.74 7.92 -0.94
CA THR A 11 10.54 8.72 -1.21
C THR A 11 9.29 7.85 -1.41
N ALA A 12 9.43 6.73 -2.13
CA ALA A 12 8.34 5.77 -2.32
C ALA A 12 7.92 5.15 -0.98
N ALA A 13 8.89 4.75 -0.15
CA ALA A 13 8.64 4.19 1.17
C ALA A 13 7.88 5.19 2.06
N ASP A 14 8.32 6.44 2.12
CA ASP A 14 7.70 7.46 2.98
C ASP A 14 6.27 7.81 2.53
N ARG A 15 6.01 7.86 1.22
CA ARG A 15 4.64 8.08 0.71
C ARG A 15 3.73 6.90 0.99
N LEU A 16 4.25 5.67 0.88
CA LEU A 16 3.49 4.46 1.18
C LEU A 16 3.15 4.38 2.67
N GLU A 17 4.13 4.66 3.55
CA GLU A 17 3.95 4.70 5.00
C GLU A 17 2.87 5.73 5.40
N ARG A 18 2.90 6.94 4.80
CA ARG A 18 1.87 7.96 5.02
C ARG A 18 0.48 7.57 4.51
N LEU A 19 0.39 6.87 3.38
CA LEU A 19 -0.91 6.37 2.89
C LEU A 19 -1.48 5.32 3.86
N ALA A 20 -0.65 4.35 4.26
CA ALA A 20 -1.05 3.28 5.16
C ALA A 20 -1.53 3.82 6.51
N ALA A 21 -0.85 4.81 7.08
CA ALA A 21 -1.21 5.44 8.35
C ALA A 21 -2.59 6.14 8.34
N ARG A 22 -3.17 6.42 7.17
CA ARG A 22 -4.49 7.07 7.01
C ARG A 22 -5.54 6.14 6.41
N THR A 23 -5.22 4.87 6.23
CA THR A 23 -6.14 3.88 5.66
C THR A 23 -6.76 3.04 6.77
N THR A 24 -8.02 2.62 6.61
CA THR A 24 -8.73 1.76 7.57
C THR A 24 -7.89 0.51 7.89
N VAL A 25 -7.55 0.37 9.17
CA VAL A 25 -6.73 -0.73 9.69
C VAL A 25 -7.54 -2.01 9.85
N GLY A 26 -6.85 -3.13 10.07
CA GLY A 26 -7.47 -4.43 10.31
C GLY A 26 -7.23 -5.43 9.19
N ASP A 27 -7.78 -6.62 9.36
CA ASP A 27 -7.71 -7.70 8.38
C ASP A 27 -8.80 -7.50 7.32
N TRP A 28 -8.39 -7.21 6.08
CA TRP A 28 -9.32 -6.95 4.98
C TRP A 28 -9.73 -8.27 4.34
N ARG A 29 -11.03 -8.58 4.42
CA ARG A 29 -11.60 -9.83 3.90
C ARG A 29 -12.66 -9.54 2.85
N VAL A 30 -12.80 -10.45 1.91
CA VAL A 30 -13.99 -10.47 1.05
C VAL A 30 -15.17 -10.92 1.90
N GLY A 31 -16.19 -10.06 2.00
CA GLY A 31 -17.42 -10.30 2.73
C GLY A 31 -18.52 -10.89 1.86
N GLY A 32 -19.77 -10.55 2.18
CA GLY A 32 -20.95 -10.95 1.41
C GLY A 32 -21.08 -10.16 0.11
N LEU A 33 -22.32 -9.85 -0.26
CA LEU A 33 -22.60 -9.03 -1.42
C LEU A 33 -23.16 -7.68 -0.99
N LEU A 34 -22.55 -6.60 -1.48
CA LEU A 34 -23.13 -5.26 -1.49
C LEU A 34 -23.64 -4.99 -2.92
N ALA A 35 -24.94 -4.77 -3.06
CA ALA A 35 -25.57 -4.49 -4.36
C ALA A 35 -25.18 -5.50 -5.49
N SER A 36 -25.14 -6.81 -5.16
CA SER A 36 -24.74 -7.93 -6.02
C SER A 36 -23.24 -8.11 -6.31
N ARG A 37 -22.38 -7.26 -5.73
CA ARG A 37 -20.92 -7.37 -5.88
C ARG A 37 -20.24 -7.74 -4.56
N PRO A 38 -19.10 -8.46 -4.61
CA PRO A 38 -18.28 -8.68 -3.44
C PRO A 38 -17.92 -7.37 -2.74
N GLU A 39 -18.18 -7.34 -1.44
CA GLU A 39 -17.69 -6.28 -0.55
C GLU A 39 -16.34 -6.68 0.05
N VAL A 40 -15.53 -5.67 0.37
CA VAL A 40 -14.33 -5.83 1.18
C VAL A 40 -14.57 -5.14 2.51
N VAL A 41 -14.35 -5.88 3.59
CA VAL A 41 -14.60 -5.45 4.97
C VAL A 41 -13.31 -5.56 5.76
N ALA A 42 -12.96 -4.50 6.48
CA ALA A 42 -11.87 -4.52 7.46
C ALA A 42 -12.39 -5.07 8.78
N HIS A 43 -11.68 -6.06 9.34
CA HIS A 43 -11.95 -6.61 10.66
C HIS A 43 -10.91 -6.11 11.66
N ALA A 44 -11.36 -5.34 12.65
CA ALA A 44 -10.52 -4.81 13.71
C ALA A 44 -10.27 -5.87 14.81
N PRO A 45 -9.14 -5.81 15.54
CA PRO A 45 -8.82 -6.76 16.60
C PRO A 45 -9.81 -6.78 17.77
N ASP A 46 -10.56 -5.70 17.96
CA ASP A 46 -11.61 -5.56 18.99
C ASP A 46 -12.97 -6.14 18.55
N GLY A 47 -13.04 -6.74 17.36
CA GLY A 47 -14.26 -7.32 16.79
C GLY A 47 -15.09 -6.34 15.95
N GLY A 48 -14.67 -5.08 15.84
CA GLY A 48 -15.31 -4.11 14.95
C GLY A 48 -15.14 -4.45 13.47
N THR A 49 -16.09 -4.02 12.64
CA THR A 49 -16.02 -4.19 11.18
C THR A 49 -16.35 -2.90 10.46
N GLU A 50 -15.64 -2.61 9.37
CA GLU A 50 -15.86 -1.43 8.52
C GLU A 50 -15.82 -1.82 7.04
N HIS A 51 -16.80 -1.38 6.25
CA HIS A 51 -16.79 -1.58 4.80
C HIS A 51 -15.77 -0.64 4.16
N VAL A 52 -14.83 -1.19 3.37
CA VAL A 52 -13.76 -0.40 2.75
C VAL A 52 -13.87 -0.31 1.22
N ALA A 53 -14.49 -1.29 0.56
CA ALA A 53 -14.71 -1.25 -0.89
C ALA A 53 -15.85 -2.17 -1.36
N GLU A 54 -16.39 -1.88 -2.54
CA GLU A 54 -17.21 -2.79 -3.35
C GLU A 54 -16.48 -3.02 -4.68
N ALA A 55 -16.27 -4.28 -5.10
CA ALA A 55 -15.50 -4.58 -6.29
C ALA A 55 -15.95 -5.87 -7.00
N ARG A 56 -15.55 -6.05 -8.27
CA ARG A 56 -15.68 -7.35 -8.95
C ARG A 56 -14.84 -8.40 -8.22
N ALA A 57 -15.22 -9.68 -8.29
CA ALA A 57 -14.57 -10.76 -7.53
C ALA A 57 -13.03 -10.79 -7.67
N ALA A 58 -12.50 -10.75 -8.91
CA ALA A 58 -11.05 -10.73 -9.12
C ALA A 58 -10.38 -9.46 -8.57
N THR A 59 -11.07 -8.32 -8.61
CA THR A 59 -10.58 -7.05 -8.06
C THR A 59 -10.60 -7.07 -6.53
N ALA A 60 -11.63 -7.64 -5.91
CA ALA A 60 -11.71 -7.80 -4.46
C ALA A 60 -10.53 -8.61 -3.92
N ALA A 61 -10.13 -9.69 -4.61
CA ALA A 61 -8.95 -10.47 -4.26
C ALA A 61 -7.64 -9.64 -4.31
N TRP A 62 -7.48 -8.78 -5.31
CA TRP A 62 -6.34 -7.85 -5.38
C TRP A 62 -6.35 -6.83 -4.24
N ILE A 63 -7.52 -6.28 -3.90
CA ILE A 63 -7.67 -5.30 -2.81
C ILE A 63 -7.31 -5.92 -1.47
N THR A 64 -7.79 -7.14 -1.17
CA THR A 64 -7.47 -7.81 0.09
C THR A 64 -5.98 -8.18 0.17
N ALA A 65 -5.40 -8.67 -0.94
CA ALA A 65 -3.99 -9.05 -1.00
C ALA A 65 -3.04 -7.85 -0.86
N LEU A 66 -3.43 -6.67 -1.36
CA LEU A 66 -2.65 -5.43 -1.28
C LEU A 66 -3.22 -4.45 -0.23
N SER A 67 -3.90 -4.95 0.78
CA SER A 67 -4.43 -4.16 1.90
C SER A 67 -3.30 -3.44 2.66
N PRO A 68 -3.61 -2.46 3.55
CA PRO A 68 -2.59 -1.70 4.28
C PRO A 68 -1.57 -2.55 5.06
N ALA A 69 -1.90 -3.81 5.38
CA ALA A 69 -1.00 -4.75 6.01
C ALA A 69 0.32 -4.97 5.24
N VAL A 70 0.33 -4.83 3.91
CA VAL A 70 1.56 -4.99 3.11
C VAL A 70 2.53 -3.81 3.24
N ALA A 71 2.05 -2.65 3.73
CA ALA A 71 2.83 -1.42 3.72
C ALA A 71 4.08 -1.53 4.61
N GLY A 72 3.96 -2.04 5.84
CA GLY A 72 5.10 -2.16 6.77
C GLY A 72 6.26 -2.97 6.19
N PRO A 73 6.05 -4.24 5.79
CA PRO A 73 7.08 -5.05 5.15
C PRO A 73 7.66 -4.42 3.88
N LEU A 74 6.82 -3.80 3.04
CA LEU A 74 7.28 -3.19 1.80
C LEU A 74 8.11 -1.92 2.02
N VAL A 75 7.71 -1.07 2.98
CA VAL A 75 8.46 0.11 3.41
C VAL A 75 9.83 -0.30 3.95
N SER A 76 9.88 -1.32 4.81
CA SER A 76 11.13 -1.85 5.35
C SER A 76 12.05 -2.35 4.23
N TRP A 77 11.51 -3.12 3.29
CA TRP A 77 12.27 -3.63 2.14
C TRP A 77 12.79 -2.51 1.22
N LEU A 78 11.99 -1.48 0.94
CA LEU A 78 12.40 -0.32 0.14
C LEU A 78 13.56 0.44 0.80
N ARG A 79 13.47 0.67 2.12
CA ARG A 79 14.53 1.34 2.90
C ARG A 79 15.82 0.52 2.90
N ALA A 80 15.73 -0.78 3.22
CA ALA A 80 16.88 -1.68 3.18
C ALA A 80 17.52 -1.77 1.78
N THR A 81 16.70 -1.78 0.73
CA THR A 81 17.20 -1.78 -0.66
C THR A 81 17.92 -0.49 -1.00
N ALA A 82 17.42 0.67 -0.54
CA ALA A 82 18.09 1.96 -0.70
C ALA A 82 19.46 1.99 -0.02
N ASP A 83 19.61 1.31 1.12
CA ASP A 83 20.83 1.28 1.92
C ASP A 83 21.85 0.22 1.46
N SER A 84 21.44 -0.72 0.59
CA SER A 84 22.29 -1.80 0.07
C SER A 84 23.46 -1.35 -0.82
N GLY A 85 23.47 -0.08 -1.26
CA GLY A 85 24.48 0.48 -2.17
C GLY A 85 24.39 -0.01 -3.63
N ARG A 86 23.60 -1.05 -3.94
CA ARG A 86 23.30 -1.48 -5.30
C ARG A 86 21.83 -1.90 -5.42
N PRO A 87 20.89 -0.93 -5.49
CA PRO A 87 19.48 -1.24 -5.61
C PRO A 87 19.18 -2.07 -6.86
N ASP A 88 18.36 -3.09 -6.69
CA ASP A 88 17.87 -3.89 -7.81
C ASP A 88 17.02 -3.04 -8.78
N ARG A 89 17.10 -3.33 -10.07
CA ARG A 89 16.35 -2.59 -11.11
C ARG A 89 14.85 -2.74 -10.95
N SER A 90 14.38 -3.91 -10.50
CA SER A 90 12.95 -4.16 -10.27
C SER A 90 12.44 -3.36 -9.07
N ALA A 91 13.28 -3.17 -8.04
CA ALA A 91 12.94 -2.29 -6.91
C ALA A 91 12.75 -0.84 -7.36
N LEU A 92 13.64 -0.33 -8.23
CA LEU A 92 13.48 1.00 -8.81
C LEU A 92 12.25 1.11 -9.71
N ALA A 93 11.96 0.08 -10.50
CA ALA A 93 10.75 0.04 -11.33
C ALA A 93 9.48 0.09 -10.47
N LEU A 94 9.42 -0.71 -9.40
CA LEU A 94 8.31 -0.69 -8.44
C LEU A 94 8.18 0.68 -7.75
N ALA A 95 9.28 1.26 -7.28
CA ALA A 95 9.25 2.58 -6.66
C ALA A 95 8.71 3.66 -7.60
N ARG A 96 9.07 3.64 -8.88
CA ARG A 96 8.52 4.57 -9.88
C ARG A 96 7.02 4.37 -10.10
N VAL A 97 6.56 3.10 -10.17
CA VAL A 97 5.13 2.80 -10.25
C VAL A 97 4.39 3.34 -9.02
N LEU A 98 4.93 3.12 -7.82
CA LEU A 98 4.36 3.65 -6.58
C LEU A 98 4.30 5.19 -6.61
N LEU A 99 5.39 5.86 -6.96
CA LEU A 99 5.43 7.33 -6.99
C LEU A 99 4.47 7.95 -8.00
N GLY A 100 4.17 7.27 -9.10
CA GLY A 100 3.17 7.70 -10.09
C GLY A 100 1.71 7.47 -9.68
N ARG A 101 1.46 6.73 -8.59
CA ARG A 101 0.10 6.36 -8.12
C ARG A 101 -0.23 6.84 -6.72
N LEU A 102 0.78 6.90 -5.85
CA LEU A 102 0.62 7.36 -4.48
C LEU A 102 0.29 8.85 -4.49
N PRO A 103 -0.64 9.29 -3.63
CA PRO A 103 -0.97 10.70 -3.53
C PRO A 103 0.29 11.50 -3.19
N HIS A 104 0.41 12.66 -3.82
CA HIS A 104 1.34 13.67 -3.33
C HIS A 104 0.95 14.02 -1.90
N ALA A 105 1.92 14.44 -1.08
CA ALA A 105 1.57 15.00 0.22
C ALA A 105 0.54 16.13 -0.03
N PRO A 106 -0.52 16.23 0.78
CA PRO A 106 -1.36 17.42 0.72
C PRO A 106 -0.43 18.62 0.93
N GLU A 107 -0.48 19.61 0.03
CA GLU A 107 0.05 20.91 0.38
C GLU A 107 -0.65 21.35 1.67
N GLY A 108 0.11 21.91 2.61
CA GLY A 108 -0.40 22.29 3.93
C GLY A 108 -1.58 23.26 3.86
N PRO A 109 -2.24 23.50 5.00
CA PRO A 109 -3.49 24.27 5.08
C PRO A 109 -3.40 25.68 4.47
#